data_AF-A0A1Q3QQ11-F1
#
_entry.id   AF-A0A1Q3QQ11-F1
#
_cell.length_a   1.000
_cell.length_b   1.000
_cell.length_c   1.000
_cell.angle_alpha   90.00
_cell.angle_beta   90.00
_cell.angle_gamma   90.00
#
_symmetry.space_group_name_H-M   'P 1'
#
loop_
_entity.id
_entity.type
_entity.pdbx_description
1 polymer ?
#
loop_
_entity_poly.entity_id
_entity_poly.type
_entity_poly.pdbx_seq_one_letter_code
_entity_poly.pdbx_strand_id
1 'polypeptide(L)'
;MAFAGIAHRDVVSKVAPSYPELARRMHVGGTVVLLVTVQPDGVVSKTKVESGHPLLTAAAEDAVKRWHFAPGPDTSESEITVNFRNDGQ
;
A
#
# COMPACT_ATOMS: atom_id res chain seq x y z
N MET A 1 -8.52 23.38 -2.59
CA MET A 1 -8.23 22.50 -1.45
C MET A 1 -6.81 22.00 -1.63
N ALA A 2 -5.91 22.37 -0.72
CA ALA A 2 -4.50 22.00 -0.82
C ALA A 2 -4.32 20.61 -0.20
N PHE A 3 -3.86 19.63 -0.98
CA PHE A 3 -3.33 18.41 -0.42
C PHE A 3 -1.92 18.73 0.07
N ALA A 4 -1.78 18.71 1.40
CA ALA A 4 -0.53 18.95 2.11
C ALA A 4 0.57 18.03 1.60
N GLY A 5 1.82 18.49 1.66
CA GLY A 5 2.98 17.81 1.09
C GLY A 5 3.05 16.33 1.46
N ILE A 6 3.58 15.53 0.54
CA ILE A 6 3.82 14.10 0.71
C ILE A 6 4.68 13.93 1.96
N ALA A 7 4.06 13.61 3.09
CA ALA A 7 4.78 13.41 4.34
C ALA A 7 5.26 11.96 4.34
N HIS A 8 6.58 11.81 4.36
CA HIS A 8 7.21 10.50 4.47
C HIS A 8 7.13 10.08 5.94
N ARG A 9 6.07 9.35 6.31
CA ARG A 9 5.99 8.70 7.61
C ARG A 9 6.75 7.39 7.58
N ASP A 10 7.56 7.17 8.60
CA ASP A 10 8.24 5.89 8.77
C ASP A 10 7.23 4.77 8.96
N VAL A 11 7.43 3.66 8.24
CA VAL A 11 6.63 2.44 8.40
C VAL A 11 7.19 1.67 9.58
N VAL A 12 6.45 1.64 10.68
CA VAL A 12 6.81 0.90 11.90
C VAL A 12 6.65 -0.60 11.68
N SER A 13 5.58 -1.01 11.01
CA SER A 13 5.31 -2.41 10.70
C SER A 13 4.76 -2.53 9.30
N LYS A 14 5.41 -3.38 8.50
CA LYS A 14 4.97 -3.76 7.16
C LYS A 14 4.62 -5.23 7.12
N VAL A 15 3.47 -5.54 6.56
CA VAL A 15 3.03 -6.90 6.26
C VAL A 15 3.22 -7.11 4.77
N ALA A 16 3.86 -8.21 4.39
CA ALA A 16 4.00 -8.54 2.97
C ALA A 16 2.62 -8.78 2.36
N PRO A 17 2.34 -8.26 1.15
CA PRO A 17 1.09 -8.53 0.48
C PRO A 17 0.96 -10.01 0.15
N SER A 18 -0.21 -10.57 0.45
CA SER A 18 -0.51 -11.95 0.06
C SER A 18 -0.67 -12.01 -1.45
N TYR A 19 0.12 -12.84 -2.13
CA TYR A 19 0.04 -12.95 -3.58
C TYR A 19 -1.23 -13.74 -3.95
N PRO A 20 -2.21 -13.13 -4.64
CA PRO A 20 -3.46 -13.81 -5.00
C PRO A 20 -3.18 -15.06 -5.84
N GLU A 21 -3.86 -16.16 -5.51
CA GLU A 21 -3.68 -17.41 -6.26
C GLU A 21 -4.04 -17.25 -7.74
N LEU A 22 -5.07 -16.45 -8.04
CA LEU A 22 -5.45 -16.12 -9.41
C LEU A 22 -4.33 -15.38 -10.15
N ALA A 23 -3.67 -14.42 -9.50
CA ALA A 23 -2.54 -13.70 -10.08
C ALA A 23 -1.35 -14.65 -10.31
N ARG A 24 -1.09 -15.59 -9.40
CA ARG A 24 -0.05 -16.62 -9.58
C ARG A 24 -0.36 -17.52 -10.77
N ARG A 25 -1.59 -18.04 -10.85
CA ARG A 25 -2.06 -18.91 -11.95
C ARG A 25 -1.97 -18.20 -13.31
N MET A 26 -2.20 -16.88 -13.33
CA MET A 26 -2.11 -16.06 -14.54
C MET A 26 -0.73 -15.44 -14.79
N HIS A 27 0.25 -15.71 -13.90
CA HIS A 27 1.60 -15.12 -13.95
C HIS A 27 1.60 -13.59 -13.99
N VAL A 28 0.62 -12.99 -13.30
CA VAL A 28 0.41 -11.54 -13.23
C VAL A 28 1.34 -10.96 -12.17
N GLY A 29 2.49 -10.45 -12.61
CA GLY A 29 3.38 -9.64 -11.78
C GLY A 29 3.29 -8.15 -12.13
N GLY A 30 3.88 -7.31 -11.28
CA GLY A 30 3.96 -5.88 -11.57
C GLY A 30 4.13 -5.01 -10.33
N THR A 31 4.09 -3.71 -10.54
CA THR A 31 4.16 -2.71 -9.48
C THR A 31 2.77 -2.11 -9.29
N VAL A 32 2.34 -1.99 -8.04
CA VAL A 32 1.11 -1.32 -7.63
C VAL A 32 1.49 -0.08 -6.84
N VAL A 33 0.96 1.08 -7.22
CA VAL A 33 1.13 2.34 -6.48
C VAL A 33 -0.17 2.69 -5.81
N LEU A 34 -0.12 2.89 -4.49
CA LEU A 34 -1.27 3.26 -3.67
C LEU A 34 -0.97 4.55 -2.93
N LEU A 35 -1.92 5.47 -2.92
CA LEU A 35 -1.94 6.60 -2.01
C LEU A 35 -2.70 6.19 -0.74
N VAL A 36 -2.05 6.27 0.41
CA VAL A 36 -2.66 5.91 1.69
C VAL A 36 -2.72 7.09 2.62
N THR A 37 -3.85 7.21 3.31
CA THR A 37 -4.09 8.25 4.32
C THR A 37 -3.88 7.64 5.70
N VAL A 38 -2.83 8.11 6.38
CA VAL A 38 -2.41 7.68 7.71
C VAL A 38 -2.91 8.68 8.73
N GLN A 39 -3.62 8.21 9.75
CA GLN A 39 -4.12 9.02 10.85
C GLN A 39 -3.01 9.40 11.85
N PRO A 40 -3.23 10.40 12.72
CA PRO A 40 -2.26 10.82 13.74
C PRO A 40 -1.74 9.66 14.62
N ASP A 41 -2.56 8.64 14.85
CA ASP A 41 -2.25 7.43 15.59
C ASP A 41 -1.34 6.42 14.85
N GLY A 42 -1.10 6.62 13.55
CA GLY A 42 -0.30 5.73 12.71
C GLY A 42 -1.12 4.65 11.98
N VAL A 43 -2.45 4.66 12.10
CA VAL A 43 -3.34 3.71 11.44
C VAL A 43 -3.71 4.20 10.05
N VAL A 44 -3.73 3.27 9.08
CA VAL A 44 -4.21 3.56 7.72
C VAL A 44 -5.73 3.65 7.73
N SER A 45 -6.27 4.84 7.51
CA SER A 45 -7.72 5.07 7.46
C SER A 45 -8.29 4.92 6.06
N LYS A 46 -7.51 5.30 5.03
CA LYS A 46 -7.94 5.24 3.64
C LYS A 46 -6.83 4.76 2.73
N THR A 47 -7.19 3.99 1.72
CA THR A 47 -6.31 3.57 0.63
C THR A 47 -6.96 3.98 -0.69
N LYS A 48 -6.15 4.47 -1.63
CA LYS A 48 -6.55 4.81 -2.98
C LYS A 48 -5.52 4.21 -3.94
N VAL A 49 -5.99 3.44 -4.90
CA VAL A 49 -5.12 2.88 -5.95
C VAL A 49 -4.86 3.96 -6.99
N GLU A 50 -3.60 4.31 -7.20
CA GLU A 50 -3.18 5.23 -8.27
C GLU A 50 -2.84 4.45 -9.54
N SER A 51 -2.14 3.32 -9.43
CA SER A 51 -1.83 2.45 -10.57
C SER A 51 -1.58 1.00 -10.18
N GLY A 52 -1.75 0.08 -11.12
CA GLY A 52 -1.48 -1.35 -10.95
C GLY A 52 -2.60 -2.24 -11.51
N HIS A 53 -2.35 -3.55 -11.56
CA HIS A 53 -3.34 -4.51 -12.06
C HIS A 53 -4.43 -4.77 -10.99
N PRO A 54 -5.73 -4.72 -11.32
CA PRO A 54 -6.84 -4.97 -10.38
C PRO A 54 -6.73 -6.23 -9.50
N LEU A 55 -6.08 -7.29 -9.99
CA LEU A 55 -5.86 -8.51 -9.21
C LEU A 55 -4.83 -8.30 -8.09
N LEU A 56 -3.79 -7.50 -8.34
CA LEU A 56 -2.72 -7.18 -7.39
C LEU A 56 -3.13 -6.04 -6.45
N THR A 57 -3.92 -5.10 -6.94
CA THR A 57 -4.34 -3.93 -6.16
C THR A 57 -5.14 -4.35 -4.93
N ALA A 58 -6.05 -5.31 -5.06
CA ALA A 58 -6.83 -5.83 -3.92
C ALA A 58 -5.93 -6.43 -2.83
N ALA A 59 -4.92 -7.23 -3.22
CA ALA A 59 -3.94 -7.77 -2.29
C ALA A 59 -3.04 -6.69 -1.67
N ALA A 60 -2.65 -5.71 -2.46
CA ALA A 60 -1.83 -4.60 -1.98
C ALA A 60 -2.61 -3.74 -0.97
N GLU A 61 -3.87 -3.42 -1.26
CA GLU A 61 -4.74 -2.68 -0.35
C GLU A 61 -4.93 -3.43 0.98
N ASP A 62 -5.20 -4.73 0.94
CA ASP A 62 -5.35 -5.54 2.16
C ASP A 62 -4.05 -5.53 2.99
N ALA A 63 -2.90 -5.67 2.33
CA ALA A 63 -1.61 -5.63 2.99
C ALA A 63 -1.34 -4.27 3.65
N VAL A 64 -1.52 -3.18 2.91
CA VAL A 64 -1.21 -1.83 3.38
C VAL A 64 -2.20 -1.38 4.45
N LYS A 65 -3.46 -1.81 4.42
CA LYS A 65 -4.41 -1.60 5.53
C LYS A 65 -3.92 -2.20 6.85
N ARG A 66 -3.09 -3.23 6.79
CA ARG A 66 -2.49 -3.88 7.97
C ARG A 66 -1.14 -3.29 8.36
N TRP A 67 -0.62 -2.33 7.61
CA TRP A 67 0.61 -1.64 7.98
C TRP A 67 0.34 -0.68 9.13
N HIS A 68 1.38 -0.46 9.93
CA HIS A 68 1.38 0.58 10.95
C HIS A 68 2.50 1.55 10.64
N PHE A 69 2.15 2.83 10.67
CA PHE A 69 3.06 3.93 10.48
C PHE A 69 3.39 4.57 11.82
N ALA A 70 4.47 5.34 11.87
CA ALA A 70 4.79 6.12 13.05
C ALA A 70 3.65 7.12 13.32
N PRO A 71 3.24 7.29 14.59
CA PRO A 71 2.30 8.34 14.96
C PRO A 71 2.93 9.70 14.68
N GLY A 72 2.09 10.70 14.43
CA GLY A 72 2.52 12.04 14.06
C GLY A 72 1.42 13.07 14.33
N PRO A 73 1.73 14.36 14.17
CA PRO A 73 0.87 15.43 14.66
C PRO A 73 -0.50 15.46 13.95
N ASP A 74 -0.53 15.20 12.64
CA ASP A 74 -1.72 15.33 11.81
C ASP A 74 -1.83 14.19 10.79
N THR A 75 -3.04 14.02 10.24
CA THR A 75 -3.30 13.09 9.13
C THR A 75 -2.39 13.40 7.95
N SER A 76 -1.73 12.38 7.42
CA SER A 76 -0.75 12.49 6.34
C SER A 76 -1.08 11.53 5.21
N GLU A 77 -0.85 11.95 3.97
CA GLU A 77 -0.94 11.06 2.81
C GLU A 77 0.47 10.60 2.41
N SER A 78 0.60 9.30 2.16
CA SER A 78 1.86 8.67 1.77
C SER A 78 1.64 7.81 0.53
N GLU A 79 2.52 7.95 -0.45
CA GLU A 79 2.54 7.08 -1.62
C GLU A 79 3.35 5.81 -1.30
N ILE A 80 2.72 4.66 -1.45
CA ILE A 80 3.30 3.35 -1.20
C ILE A 80 3.36 2.58 -2.51
N THR A 81 4.57 2.14 -2.84
CA THR A 81 4.83 1.29 -4.01
C THR A 81 5.00 -0.15 -3.55
N VAL A 82 4.10 -1.03 -3.99
CA VAL A 82 4.11 -2.46 -3.69
C VAL A 82 4.52 -3.22 -4.95
N ASN A 83 5.66 -3.90 -4.89
CA ASN A 83 6.14 -4.72 -6.02
C ASN A 83 5.73 -6.19 -5.83
N PHE A 84 5.01 -6.72 -6.81
CA PHE A 84 4.67 -8.14 -6.92
C PHE A 84 5.61 -8.77 -7.95
N ARG A 85 6.77 -9.20 -7.47
CA ARG A 85 7.65 -10.07 -8.25
C ARG A 85 7.14 -11.50 -8.08
N ASN A 86 6.82 -12.16 -9.20
CA ASN A 86 6.76 -13.61 -9.22
C ASN A 86 8.23 -14.06 -9.33
N ASP A 87 8.92 -14.13 -8.20
CA ASP A 87 10.27 -14.70 -8.12
C ASP A 87 10.17 -16.20 -8.41
N GLY A 88 10.24 -16.52 -9.69
CA GLY A 88 10.24 -17.84 -10.33
C GLY A 88 10.11 -19.05 -9.42
N GLN A 89 8.97 -19.73 -9.52
CA GLN A 89 9.07 -21.16 -9.86
C GLN A 89 9.48 -21.27 -11.33
#